data_AF-A0A090X3Z5-F1
#
_entry.id   AF-A0A090X3Z5-F1
#
_cell.length_a   1.000
_cell.length_b   1.000
_cell.length_c   1.000
_cell.angle_alpha   90.00
_cell.angle_beta   90.00
_cell.angle_gamma   90.00
#
_symmetry.space_group_name_H-M   'P 1'
#
loop_
_entity.id
_entity.type
_entity.pdbx_description
1 polymer ?
#
loop_
_entity_poly.entity_id
_entity_poly.type
_entity_poly.pdbx_seq_one_letter_code
_entity_poly.pdbx_strand_id
1 'polypeptide(L)'
;MTLLVSCGTLSRKQETTTVKTSINQERYTNDTTKPKLVVGIVVDQMRYDYLTRFYNRYGEGGFKRLMNDGFNLTNNHYNFVPTYTAPGHASIYTGTSPMNNGIIGNNWFDKFENRSIYNASDDTVEPVGTTNAEGKMSPRRLLTTTVTDELELHTQGRSKVIGISIKDRGAILPAGHAADAAYWYRGGGEGTFISSSFYINELPQWVKDYNASNPSQPYMREWNTLYPLSTYTASGTDLNDFEKAPRGKETATFPYDLPALQDQNGGYSLLKATPYGNSLVADFAIAALKNEQMGMDAIPDFLAISFSSTDYVGHQYGVNAVELEDTYLRLDLELERLLNALDHQVGNDNYTVFLTADHGAVNNPAYLQSQGIAAGYFENDALEQFLTAQLKIKYSNEKIIKKSLIVKSS
;
A
#
# COMPACT_ATOMS: atom_id res chain seq x y z
N MET A 1 -6.39 -69.18 -25.13
CA MET A 1 -6.14 -68.16 -26.17
C MET A 1 -5.17 -67.15 -25.58
N THR A 2 -3.89 -67.37 -25.84
CA THR A 2 -2.78 -66.54 -25.36
C THR A 2 -2.64 -65.34 -26.29
N LEU A 3 -2.62 -64.12 -25.77
CA LEU A 3 -2.21 -62.95 -26.54
C LEU A 3 -1.07 -62.23 -25.81
N LEU A 4 0.12 -62.36 -26.39
CA LEU A 4 1.32 -61.58 -26.08
C LEU A 4 1.13 -60.15 -26.62
N VAL A 5 1.56 -59.13 -25.86
CA VAL A 5 1.81 -57.79 -26.40
C VAL A 5 3.21 -57.35 -25.99
N SER A 6 4.05 -57.11 -27.00
CA SER A 6 5.42 -56.63 -26.88
C SER A 6 5.49 -55.13 -26.64
N CYS A 7 6.41 -54.70 -25.79
CA CYS A 7 6.75 -53.29 -25.59
C CYS A 7 7.74 -52.84 -26.68
N GLY A 8 7.33 -51.93 -27.57
CA GLY A 8 8.19 -51.31 -28.57
C GLY A 8 8.55 -49.89 -28.17
N THR A 9 9.84 -49.58 -28.10
CA THR A 9 10.37 -48.22 -27.92
C THR A 9 10.38 -47.49 -29.26
N LEU A 10 9.59 -46.41 -29.38
CA LEU A 10 9.64 -45.50 -30.53
C LEU A 10 10.71 -44.43 -30.28
N SER A 11 11.84 -44.53 -30.99
CA SER A 11 12.84 -43.47 -31.09
C SER A 11 12.39 -42.48 -32.17
N ARG A 12 12.07 -41.24 -31.76
CA ARG A 12 11.74 -40.14 -32.68
C ARG A 12 13.03 -39.38 -33.00
N LYS A 13 13.56 -39.54 -34.22
CA LYS A 13 14.63 -38.69 -34.75
C LYS A 13 14.12 -37.26 -34.85
N GLN A 14 14.77 -36.33 -34.13
CA GLN A 14 14.59 -34.89 -34.30
C GLN A 14 15.37 -34.45 -35.55
N GLU A 15 14.67 -34.07 -36.61
CA GLU A 15 15.27 -33.33 -37.72
C GLU A 15 15.62 -31.92 -37.22
N THR A 16 16.91 -31.59 -37.27
CA THR A 16 17.43 -30.28 -36.90
C THR A 16 17.34 -29.36 -38.12
N THR A 17 16.20 -28.71 -38.30
CA THR A 17 16.07 -27.63 -39.30
C THR A 17 16.80 -26.40 -38.77
N THR A 18 18.00 -26.12 -39.29
CA THR A 18 18.73 -24.90 -38.97
C THR A 18 18.04 -23.70 -39.62
N VAL A 19 17.11 -23.08 -38.90
CA VAL A 19 16.58 -21.77 -39.28
C VAL A 19 17.72 -20.76 -39.10
N LYS A 20 18.31 -20.31 -40.21
CA LYS A 20 19.17 -19.12 -40.21
C LYS A 20 18.28 -17.90 -40.02
N THR A 21 17.93 -17.61 -38.78
CA THR A 21 17.35 -16.31 -38.42
C THR A 21 18.49 -15.31 -38.52
N SER A 22 18.52 -14.51 -39.59
CA SER A 22 19.29 -13.27 -39.61
C SER A 22 18.65 -12.35 -38.57
N ILE A 23 19.17 -12.38 -37.35
CA ILE A 23 18.84 -11.40 -36.33
C ILE A 23 19.41 -10.09 -36.88
N ASN A 24 18.55 -9.26 -37.47
CA ASN A 24 18.85 -7.84 -37.61
C ASN A 24 19.05 -7.34 -36.18
N GLN A 25 20.31 -7.25 -35.75
CA GLN A 25 20.70 -6.39 -34.65
C GLN A 25 20.44 -4.96 -35.13
N GLU A 26 19.18 -4.54 -35.06
CA GLU A 26 18.92 -3.13 -34.84
C GLU A 26 19.72 -2.78 -33.59
N ARG A 27 20.82 -2.05 -33.80
CA ARG A 27 21.51 -1.38 -32.71
C ARG A 27 20.43 -0.53 -32.06
N TYR A 28 19.93 -0.94 -30.90
CA TYR A 28 19.30 -0.03 -29.96
C TYR A 28 20.29 1.12 -29.81
N THR A 29 19.99 2.24 -30.45
CA THR A 29 20.70 3.49 -30.20
C THR A 29 20.50 3.74 -28.71
N ASN A 30 21.60 3.72 -27.95
CA ASN A 30 21.64 4.10 -26.54
C ASN A 30 21.26 5.58 -26.42
N ASP A 31 20.00 5.91 -26.64
CA ASP A 31 19.40 7.13 -26.14
C ASP A 31 18.90 6.83 -24.73
N THR A 32 19.83 6.40 -23.87
CA THR A 32 19.56 6.05 -22.48
C THR A 32 19.63 7.32 -21.65
N THR A 33 18.72 8.26 -21.88
CA THR A 33 18.47 9.30 -20.88
C THR A 33 17.89 8.59 -19.66
N LYS A 34 18.70 8.47 -18.60
CA LYS A 34 18.20 7.97 -17.32
C LYS A 34 17.17 8.99 -16.79
N PRO A 35 16.03 8.54 -16.25
CA PRO A 35 15.12 9.47 -15.59
C PRO A 35 15.86 10.11 -14.41
N LYS A 36 15.63 11.41 -14.22
CA LYS A 36 16.12 12.17 -13.06
C LYS A 36 15.35 11.83 -11.78
N LEU A 37 14.12 11.32 -11.91
CA LEU A 37 13.30 10.91 -10.78
C LEU A 37 12.48 9.67 -11.12
N VAL A 38 12.47 8.70 -10.22
CA VAL A 38 11.49 7.60 -10.23
C VAL A 38 10.48 7.84 -9.13
N VAL A 39 9.19 7.73 -9.44
CA VAL A 39 8.09 7.85 -8.48
C VAL A 39 7.34 6.52 -8.40
N GLY A 40 7.40 5.89 -7.24
CA GLY A 40 6.68 4.65 -6.96
C GLY A 40 5.41 4.92 -6.18
N ILE A 41 4.25 4.67 -6.78
CA ILE A 41 2.94 4.88 -6.16
C ILE A 41 2.33 3.52 -5.81
N VAL A 42 1.99 3.32 -4.55
CA VAL A 42 1.22 2.16 -4.08
C VAL A 42 -0.12 2.65 -3.56
N VAL A 43 -1.22 2.19 -4.16
CA VAL A 43 -2.58 2.43 -3.65
C VAL A 43 -3.00 1.22 -2.84
N ASP A 44 -3.08 1.38 -1.53
CA ASP A 44 -3.30 0.29 -0.58
C ASP A 44 -4.69 -0.32 -0.79
N GLN A 45 -4.79 -1.65 -0.84
CA GLN A 45 -6.03 -2.39 -1.10
C GLN A 45 -6.70 -2.11 -2.47
N MET A 46 -5.97 -1.58 -3.45
CA MET A 46 -6.54 -1.31 -4.78
C MET A 46 -6.73 -2.59 -5.59
N ARG A 47 -7.99 -2.93 -5.87
CA ARG A 47 -8.32 -3.93 -6.87
C ARG A 47 -8.15 -3.34 -8.27
N TYR A 48 -7.65 -4.16 -9.20
CA TYR A 48 -7.48 -3.76 -10.60
C TYR A 48 -8.79 -3.23 -11.20
N ASP A 49 -9.93 -3.85 -10.87
CA ASP A 49 -11.23 -3.48 -11.45
C ASP A 49 -11.70 -2.09 -11.05
N TYR A 50 -11.11 -1.43 -10.03
CA TYR A 50 -11.42 -0.03 -9.74
C TYR A 50 -10.97 0.94 -10.84
N LEU A 51 -9.95 0.58 -11.62
CA LEU A 51 -9.55 1.35 -12.81
C LEU A 51 -10.66 1.36 -13.87
N THR A 52 -11.30 0.20 -14.07
CA THR A 52 -12.34 0.04 -15.09
C THR A 52 -13.74 0.38 -14.59
N ARG A 53 -14.03 0.09 -13.32
CA ARG A 53 -15.36 0.26 -12.70
C ARG A 53 -15.72 1.74 -12.58
N PHE A 54 -14.74 2.58 -12.23
CA PHE A 54 -14.92 4.01 -12.04
C PHE A 54 -14.42 4.84 -13.23
N TYR A 55 -13.94 4.19 -14.32
CA TYR A 55 -13.27 4.81 -15.46
C TYR A 55 -14.00 6.03 -16.03
N ASN A 56 -15.31 5.92 -16.24
CA ASN A 56 -16.12 6.98 -16.86
C ASN A 56 -16.31 8.21 -15.96
N ARG A 57 -15.87 8.13 -14.71
CA ARG A 57 -15.99 9.19 -13.70
C ARG A 57 -14.65 9.83 -13.35
N TYR A 58 -13.53 9.22 -13.75
CA TYR A 58 -12.21 9.83 -13.63
C TYR A 58 -12.01 10.97 -14.63
N GLY A 59 -11.26 11.97 -14.20
CA GLY A 59 -10.69 12.99 -15.07
C GLY A 59 -9.61 12.41 -15.99
N GLU A 60 -9.11 13.22 -16.91
CA GLU A 60 -8.10 12.78 -17.87
C GLU A 60 -6.67 12.83 -17.29
N GLY A 61 -6.44 13.59 -16.22
CA GLY A 61 -5.09 13.85 -15.68
C GLY A 61 -4.59 12.85 -14.63
N GLY A 62 -5.46 12.00 -14.07
CA GLY A 62 -5.13 11.05 -12.99
C GLY A 62 -4.88 9.63 -13.48
N PHE A 63 -5.72 8.68 -13.08
CA PHE A 63 -5.62 7.27 -13.48
C PHE A 63 -5.66 7.10 -15.00
N LYS A 64 -6.51 7.85 -15.70
CA LYS A 64 -6.61 7.77 -17.16
C LYS A 64 -5.32 8.14 -17.86
N ARG A 65 -4.64 9.19 -17.42
CA ARG A 65 -3.31 9.57 -17.93
C ARG A 65 -2.34 8.39 -17.84
N LEU A 66 -2.25 7.75 -16.67
CA LEU A 66 -1.36 6.60 -16.47
C LEU A 66 -1.73 5.40 -17.36
N MET A 67 -3.03 5.14 -17.57
CA MET A 67 -3.49 4.03 -18.41
C MET A 67 -3.34 4.29 -19.91
N ASN A 68 -3.61 5.52 -20.36
CA ASN A 68 -3.71 5.88 -21.77
C ASN A 68 -2.35 6.30 -22.35
N ASP A 69 -1.52 6.98 -21.55
CA ASP A 69 -0.22 7.50 -21.98
C ASP A 69 0.95 6.63 -21.50
N GLY A 70 0.67 5.63 -20.65
CA GLY A 70 1.65 4.71 -20.08
C GLY A 70 1.51 3.27 -20.60
N PHE A 71 2.03 2.33 -19.81
CA PHE A 71 1.92 0.89 -20.09
C PHE A 71 1.12 0.21 -18.98
N ASN A 72 -0.10 -0.25 -19.31
CA ASN A 72 -1.01 -0.86 -18.33
C ASN A 72 -0.91 -2.40 -18.33
N LEU A 73 -0.41 -2.97 -17.24
CA LEU A 73 -0.34 -4.41 -17.02
C LEU A 73 -1.60 -4.91 -16.31
N THR A 74 -2.44 -5.65 -17.04
CA THR A 74 -3.80 -6.00 -16.62
C THR A 74 -3.94 -7.36 -15.91
N ASN A 75 -2.85 -8.12 -15.78
CA ASN A 75 -2.86 -9.49 -15.26
C ASN A 75 -1.71 -9.77 -14.27
N ASN A 76 -1.43 -8.83 -13.37
CA ASN A 76 -0.41 -8.99 -12.34
C ASN A 76 -1.01 -9.59 -11.07
N HIS A 77 -0.32 -10.57 -10.49
CA HIS A 77 -0.76 -11.28 -9.29
C HIS A 77 0.41 -11.49 -8.33
N TYR A 78 0.12 -11.41 -7.03
CA TYR A 78 1.06 -11.86 -6.01
C TYR A 78 1.18 -13.38 -6.03
N ASN A 79 2.41 -13.87 -6.01
CA ASN A 79 2.74 -15.29 -5.99
C ASN A 79 2.97 -15.83 -4.56
N PHE A 80 2.44 -15.14 -3.55
CA PHE A 80 2.59 -15.49 -2.15
C PHE A 80 1.31 -15.20 -1.35
N VAL A 81 1.29 -15.75 -0.13
CA VAL A 81 0.24 -15.54 0.88
C VAL A 81 0.95 -15.34 2.24
N PRO A 82 0.45 -14.48 3.15
CA PRO A 82 -0.75 -13.64 3.02
C PRO A 82 -0.54 -12.37 2.18
N THR A 83 -1.60 -11.94 1.49
CA THR A 83 -1.65 -10.67 0.75
C THR A 83 -2.07 -9.54 1.70
N TYR A 84 -1.16 -9.15 2.59
CA TYR A 84 -1.32 -8.02 3.51
C TYR A 84 -0.43 -6.84 3.10
N THR A 85 -0.69 -5.67 3.69
CA THR A 85 0.04 -4.43 3.41
C THR A 85 1.56 -4.57 3.47
N ALA A 86 2.12 -5.07 4.59
CA ALA A 86 3.57 -5.13 4.76
C ALA A 86 4.26 -6.09 3.77
N PRO A 87 3.79 -7.35 3.60
CA PRO A 87 4.29 -8.25 2.55
C PRO A 87 4.24 -7.65 1.14
N GLY A 88 3.13 -6.98 0.79
CA GLY A 88 2.93 -6.35 -0.51
C GLY A 88 3.94 -5.24 -0.77
N HIS A 89 4.02 -4.25 0.13
CA HIS A 89 4.97 -3.14 0.02
C HIS A 89 6.43 -3.62 -0.05
N ALA A 90 6.83 -4.56 0.82
CA ALA A 90 8.19 -5.12 0.76
C ALA A 90 8.47 -5.81 -0.58
N SER A 91 7.50 -6.57 -1.12
CA SER A 91 7.72 -7.33 -2.34
C SER A 91 7.80 -6.46 -3.60
N ILE A 92 7.02 -5.37 -3.66
CA ILE A 92 7.05 -4.40 -4.77
C ILE A 92 8.46 -3.81 -4.93
N TYR A 93 9.11 -3.45 -3.81
CA TYR A 93 10.38 -2.72 -3.83
C TYR A 93 11.62 -3.61 -3.76
N THR A 94 11.51 -4.84 -3.26
CA THR A 94 12.62 -5.80 -3.22
C THR A 94 12.69 -6.73 -4.43
N GLY A 95 11.61 -6.82 -5.22
CA GLY A 95 11.51 -7.76 -6.33
C GLY A 95 11.48 -9.24 -5.90
N THR A 96 11.24 -9.51 -4.61
CA THR A 96 11.18 -10.87 -4.07
C THR A 96 10.02 -11.06 -3.09
N SER A 97 9.67 -12.31 -2.79
CA SER A 97 8.57 -12.67 -1.90
C SER A 97 8.94 -12.61 -0.41
N PRO A 98 7.94 -12.67 0.50
CA PRO A 98 8.13 -12.78 1.95
C PRO A 98 9.09 -13.87 2.43
N MET A 99 9.22 -14.95 1.65
CA MET A 99 10.17 -16.03 1.93
C MET A 99 11.61 -15.54 1.99
N ASN A 100 11.96 -14.55 1.16
CA ASN A 100 13.33 -14.04 1.03
C ASN A 100 13.50 -12.68 1.71
N ASN A 101 12.53 -11.76 1.55
CA ASN A 101 12.64 -10.43 2.17
C ASN A 101 12.30 -10.43 3.68
N GLY A 102 11.74 -11.51 4.21
CA GLY A 102 11.47 -11.69 5.65
C GLY A 102 10.19 -11.05 6.18
N ILE A 103 9.47 -10.26 5.38
CA ILE A 103 8.23 -9.59 5.79
C ILE A 103 7.02 -10.48 5.52
N ILE A 104 6.73 -11.37 6.46
CA ILE A 104 5.70 -12.44 6.33
C ILE A 104 4.27 -12.03 6.71
N GLY A 105 4.08 -10.81 7.21
CA GLY A 105 2.77 -10.29 7.59
C GLY A 105 2.87 -8.89 8.18
N ASN A 106 1.73 -8.24 8.42
CA ASN A 106 1.70 -6.98 9.18
C ASN A 106 2.22 -7.18 10.61
N ASN A 107 1.88 -8.35 11.19
CA ASN A 107 2.37 -8.84 12.47
C ASN A 107 2.68 -10.34 12.34
N TRP A 108 3.61 -10.83 13.15
CA TRP A 108 3.85 -12.27 13.32
C TRP A 108 4.29 -12.56 14.75
N PHE A 109 4.13 -13.81 15.18
CA PHE A 109 4.67 -14.22 16.48
C PHE A 109 6.12 -14.65 16.36
N ASP A 110 6.99 -14.05 17.17
CA ASP A 110 8.35 -14.52 17.35
C ASP A 110 8.42 -15.48 18.55
N LYS A 111 8.85 -16.72 18.29
CA LYS A 111 8.91 -17.78 19.31
C LYS A 111 10.07 -17.61 20.29
N PHE A 112 11.11 -16.87 19.91
CA PHE A 112 12.29 -16.61 20.73
C PHE A 112 12.08 -15.39 21.63
N GLU A 113 11.48 -14.33 21.09
CA GLU A 113 11.05 -13.16 21.88
C GLU A 113 9.74 -13.39 22.64
N ASN A 114 9.01 -14.45 22.29
CA ASN A 114 7.74 -14.84 22.90
C ASN A 114 6.67 -13.73 22.87
N ARG A 115 6.62 -12.96 21.79
CA ARG A 115 5.65 -11.87 21.61
C ARG A 115 5.26 -11.70 20.14
N SER A 116 4.15 -10.99 19.91
CA SER A 116 3.82 -10.52 18.57
C SER A 116 4.76 -9.39 18.20
N ILE A 117 5.30 -9.46 17.00
CA ILE A 117 6.19 -8.49 16.39
C ILE A 117 5.41 -7.76 15.33
N TYR A 118 5.47 -6.43 15.38
CA TYR A 118 4.99 -5.58 14.30
C TYR A 118 6.11 -5.39 13.27
N ASN A 119 5.77 -5.48 11.99
CA ASN A 119 6.74 -5.56 10.88
C ASN A 119 7.84 -4.48 10.90
N ALA A 120 7.48 -3.23 11.23
CA ALA A 120 8.41 -2.11 11.25
C ALA A 120 8.85 -1.70 12.67
N SER A 121 8.32 -2.32 13.73
CA SER A 121 8.63 -1.91 15.12
C SER A 121 10.11 -2.06 15.45
N ASP A 122 10.72 -1.06 16.08
CA ASP A 122 12.12 -1.14 16.50
C ASP A 122 12.35 -0.34 17.78
N ASP A 123 12.45 -1.05 18.90
CA ASP A 123 12.67 -0.45 20.21
C ASP A 123 14.08 0.17 20.37
N THR A 124 14.98 -0.02 19.38
CA THR A 124 16.35 0.52 19.40
C THR A 124 16.49 1.90 18.77
N VAL A 125 15.41 2.45 18.21
CA VAL A 125 15.38 3.80 17.63
C VAL A 125 14.41 4.70 18.40
N GLU A 126 14.61 6.00 18.28
CA GLU A 126 13.77 7.00 18.93
C GLU A 126 12.85 7.70 17.91
N PRO A 127 11.64 8.12 18.33
CA PRO A 127 10.74 8.88 17.48
C PRO A 127 11.34 10.25 17.15
N VAL A 128 11.12 10.73 15.93
CA VAL A 128 11.59 12.04 15.46
C VAL A 128 10.40 12.84 14.93
N GLY A 129 10.16 14.01 15.53
CA GLY A 129 8.96 14.82 15.25
C GLY A 129 7.76 14.52 16.15
N THR A 130 7.88 13.57 17.07
CA THR A 130 6.89 13.26 18.13
C THR A 130 7.58 12.68 19.36
N THR A 131 6.85 12.59 20.47
CA THR A 131 7.26 11.80 21.66
C THR A 131 6.57 10.44 21.74
N ASN A 132 5.68 10.14 20.78
CA ASN A 132 4.89 8.92 20.76
C ASN A 132 5.71 7.70 20.30
N ALA A 133 5.46 6.53 20.91
CA ALA A 133 6.10 5.27 20.54
C ALA A 133 5.76 4.79 19.12
N GLU A 134 4.70 5.32 18.48
CA GLU A 134 4.40 5.12 17.06
C GLU A 134 5.54 5.61 16.13
N GLY A 135 6.49 6.41 16.63
CA GLY A 135 7.70 6.79 15.90
C GLY A 135 8.87 5.80 16.04
N LYS A 136 8.77 4.76 16.88
CA LYS A 136 9.84 3.75 17.08
C LYS A 136 9.79 2.67 15.99
N MET A 137 10.08 3.08 14.76
CA MET A 137 9.95 2.23 13.57
C MET A 137 11.23 2.27 12.71
N SER A 138 11.59 1.15 12.09
CA SER A 138 12.74 1.02 11.19
C SER A 138 12.55 -0.14 10.19
N PRO A 139 13.36 -0.21 9.11
CA PRO A 139 13.32 -1.30 8.15
C PRO A 139 14.09 -2.54 8.63
N ARG A 140 14.56 -2.60 9.89
CA ARG A 140 15.50 -3.63 10.40
C ARG A 140 15.07 -5.09 10.18
N ARG A 141 13.78 -5.35 9.95
CA ARG A 141 13.24 -6.70 9.70
C ARG A 141 13.16 -7.06 8.21
N LEU A 142 13.39 -6.11 7.33
CA LEU A 142 13.57 -6.36 5.91
C LEU A 142 14.96 -6.98 5.71
N LEU A 143 15.02 -8.21 5.17
CA LEU A 143 16.27 -8.96 5.08
C LEU A 143 17.05 -8.71 3.78
N THR A 144 16.41 -8.07 2.80
CA THR A 144 16.95 -7.85 1.46
C THR A 144 16.99 -6.38 1.14
N THR A 145 17.90 -5.97 0.25
CA THR A 145 17.89 -4.61 -0.31
C THR A 145 16.63 -4.37 -1.14
N THR A 146 16.19 -3.12 -1.17
CA THR A 146 15.19 -2.61 -2.11
C THR A 146 15.86 -2.05 -3.36
N VAL A 147 15.09 -1.81 -4.42
CA VAL A 147 15.56 -1.04 -5.59
C VAL A 147 16.04 0.37 -5.21
N THR A 148 15.47 0.95 -4.15
CA THR A 148 15.90 2.24 -3.60
C THR A 148 17.24 2.13 -2.87
N ASP A 149 17.48 1.06 -2.11
CA ASP A 149 18.79 0.76 -1.52
C ASP A 149 19.86 0.61 -2.62
N GLU A 150 19.56 -0.11 -3.68
CA GLU A 150 20.48 -0.29 -4.81
C GLU A 150 20.79 1.03 -5.53
N LEU A 151 19.82 1.95 -5.61
CA LEU A 151 20.05 3.29 -6.17
C LEU A 151 20.98 4.13 -5.27
N GLU A 152 20.78 4.10 -3.96
CA GLU A 152 21.66 4.77 -3.00
C GLU A 152 23.09 4.22 -3.07
N LEU A 153 23.23 2.88 -3.09
CA LEU A 153 24.51 2.21 -3.24
C LEU A 153 25.17 2.58 -4.58
N HIS A 154 24.43 2.56 -5.68
CA HIS A 154 24.96 2.90 -7.00
C HIS A 154 25.44 4.35 -7.09
N THR A 155 24.70 5.27 -6.49
CA THR A 155 25.01 6.70 -6.53
C THR A 155 25.98 7.14 -5.42
N GLN A 156 26.35 6.22 -4.51
CA GLN A 156 27.20 6.48 -3.35
C GLN A 156 26.58 7.52 -2.40
N GLY A 157 25.28 7.39 -2.12
CA GLY A 157 24.54 8.28 -1.22
C GLY A 157 24.14 9.62 -1.82
N ARG A 158 24.32 9.79 -3.14
CA ARG A 158 24.05 11.08 -3.82
C ARG A 158 22.62 11.19 -4.32
N SER A 159 21.96 10.07 -4.64
CA SER A 159 20.52 10.02 -4.93
C SER A 159 19.73 10.49 -3.72
N LYS A 160 18.61 11.16 -3.94
CA LYS A 160 17.63 11.49 -2.90
C LYS A 160 16.56 10.42 -2.85
N VAL A 161 16.44 9.68 -1.74
CA VAL A 161 15.43 8.62 -1.57
C VAL A 161 14.50 8.94 -0.40
N ILE A 162 13.20 9.06 -0.69
CA ILE A 162 12.19 9.41 0.32
C ILE A 162 10.96 8.50 0.22
N GLY A 163 10.53 7.92 1.34
CA GLY A 163 9.26 7.18 1.48
C GLY A 163 8.20 7.98 2.24
N ILE A 164 6.95 7.98 1.77
CA ILE A 164 5.84 8.78 2.35
C ILE A 164 4.54 7.98 2.40
N SER A 165 3.86 7.96 3.55
CA SER A 165 2.56 7.31 3.71
C SER A 165 1.80 7.78 4.96
N ILE A 166 0.52 7.45 5.09
CA ILE A 166 -0.17 7.54 6.40
C ILE A 166 0.10 6.33 7.32
N LYS A 167 0.71 5.26 6.79
CA LYS A 167 1.13 4.05 7.52
C LYS A 167 2.66 3.99 7.55
N ASP A 168 3.26 3.78 8.71
CA ASP A 168 4.72 3.61 8.84
C ASP A 168 5.30 2.59 7.84
N ARG A 169 4.75 1.38 7.77
CA ARG A 169 5.14 0.29 6.87
C ARG A 169 4.99 0.63 5.38
N GLY A 170 4.06 1.55 5.06
CA GLY A 170 3.84 2.04 3.70
C GLY A 170 4.90 3.06 3.26
N ALA A 171 5.61 3.69 4.20
CA ALA A 171 6.74 4.56 3.93
C ALA A 171 8.09 3.82 4.05
N ILE A 172 8.26 3.04 5.12
CA ILE A 172 9.52 2.41 5.53
C ILE A 172 9.95 1.28 4.60
N LEU A 173 9.05 0.35 4.27
CA LEU A 173 9.40 -0.83 3.48
C LEU A 173 9.72 -0.46 2.02
N PRO A 174 9.05 0.53 1.40
CA PRO A 174 9.48 1.08 0.13
C PRO A 174 10.79 1.85 0.16
N ALA A 175 11.01 2.67 1.20
CA ALA A 175 12.24 3.47 1.32
C ALA A 175 13.48 2.58 1.46
N GLY A 176 13.38 1.49 2.21
CA GLY A 176 14.50 0.57 2.45
C GLY A 176 15.42 1.07 3.57
N HIS A 177 16.63 0.53 3.58
CA HIS A 177 17.65 0.70 4.61
C HIS A 177 18.49 1.96 4.43
N ALA A 178 18.75 2.37 3.20
CA ALA A 178 19.74 3.39 2.85
C ALA A 178 19.12 4.76 2.50
N ALA A 179 17.79 4.89 2.59
CA ALA A 179 17.08 6.12 2.23
C ALA A 179 17.46 7.32 3.11
N ASP A 180 17.43 8.53 2.52
CA ASP A 180 17.59 9.78 3.27
C ASP A 180 16.48 9.97 4.31
N ALA A 181 15.23 9.59 3.98
CA ALA A 181 14.11 9.69 4.92
C ALA A 181 12.94 8.75 4.61
N ALA A 182 12.22 8.35 5.66
CA ALA A 182 10.86 7.86 5.55
C ALA A 182 9.96 8.68 6.49
N TYR A 183 8.84 9.16 5.97
CA TYR A 183 7.88 9.99 6.71
C TYR A 183 6.52 9.30 6.78
N TRP A 184 5.94 9.22 7.98
CA TRP A 184 4.59 8.69 8.17
C TRP A 184 3.71 9.58 9.03
N TYR A 185 2.41 9.48 8.79
CA TYR A 185 1.42 10.31 9.46
C TYR A 185 1.11 9.85 10.89
N ARG A 186 1.38 10.74 11.84
CA ARG A 186 0.98 10.65 13.23
C ARG A 186 -0.36 11.36 13.43
N GLY A 187 -1.41 10.55 13.59
CA GLY A 187 -2.76 11.04 13.91
C GLY A 187 -2.89 11.46 15.37
N GLY A 188 -4.01 11.11 16.01
CA GLY A 188 -4.24 11.46 17.42
C GLY A 188 -4.44 12.96 17.60
N GLY A 189 -3.82 13.52 18.65
CA GLY A 189 -3.83 14.95 18.93
C GLY A 189 -2.81 15.77 18.14
N GLU A 190 -1.98 15.14 17.30
CA GLU A 190 -0.86 15.82 16.62
C GLU A 190 -1.25 16.16 15.17
N GLY A 191 -1.55 15.15 14.34
CA GLY A 191 -1.92 15.36 12.94
C GLY A 191 -0.75 15.85 12.08
N THR A 192 0.43 15.26 12.26
CA THR A 192 1.71 15.69 11.66
C THR A 192 2.44 14.51 11.00
N PHE A 193 3.43 14.81 10.15
CA PHE A 193 4.34 13.80 9.60
C PHE A 193 5.57 13.66 10.48
N ILE A 194 5.94 12.42 10.81
CA ILE A 194 7.05 12.07 11.70
C ILE A 194 8.02 11.12 11.01
N SER A 195 9.17 10.87 11.64
CA SER A 195 10.15 9.87 11.24
C SER A 195 10.74 9.18 12.47
N SER A 196 11.85 8.46 12.32
CA SER A 196 12.62 7.88 13.41
C SER A 196 14.11 8.18 13.28
N SER A 197 14.82 7.98 14.39
CA SER A 197 16.28 8.12 14.46
C SER A 197 17.04 7.07 13.64
N PHE A 198 16.34 6.14 12.98
CA PHE A 198 16.96 5.29 11.97
C PHE A 198 17.39 6.11 10.74
N TYR A 199 16.53 7.03 10.30
CA TYR A 199 16.73 7.80 9.07
C TYR A 199 17.39 9.16 9.35
N ILE A 200 16.84 9.90 10.30
CA ILE A 200 17.23 11.30 10.56
C ILE A 200 17.26 11.57 12.06
N ASN A 201 18.23 12.35 12.53
CA ASN A 201 18.32 12.73 13.95
C ASN A 201 17.33 13.83 14.33
N GLU A 202 16.93 14.65 13.36
CA GLU A 202 16.01 15.76 13.52
C GLU A 202 15.24 15.98 12.21
N LEU A 203 13.96 16.37 12.30
CA LEU A 203 13.19 16.76 11.11
C LEU A 203 13.86 17.94 10.39
N PRO A 204 13.98 17.92 9.05
CA PRO A 204 14.48 19.07 8.32
C PRO A 204 13.51 20.26 8.48
N GLN A 205 14.04 21.48 8.30
CA GLN A 205 13.29 22.70 8.62
C GLN A 205 11.95 22.79 7.87
N TRP A 206 11.92 22.37 6.60
CA TRP A 206 10.68 22.41 5.81
C TRP A 206 9.60 21.48 6.37
N VAL A 207 9.96 20.33 6.96
CA VAL A 207 8.99 19.42 7.62
C VAL A 207 8.51 20.02 8.93
N LYS A 208 9.40 20.66 9.70
CA LYS A 208 9.00 21.39 10.91
C LYS A 208 8.01 22.50 10.58
N ASP A 209 8.29 23.29 9.54
CA ASP A 209 7.42 24.37 9.08
C ASP A 209 6.09 23.82 8.54
N TYR A 210 6.13 22.72 7.77
CA TYR A 210 4.93 22.03 7.30
C TYR A 210 4.06 21.57 8.48
N ASN A 211 4.65 20.90 9.47
CA ASN A 211 3.92 20.44 10.65
C ASN A 211 3.38 21.60 11.51
N ALA A 212 4.15 22.69 11.66
CA ALA A 212 3.74 23.88 12.40
C ALA A 212 2.55 24.60 11.75
N SER A 213 2.31 24.40 10.45
CA SER A 213 1.14 24.94 9.75
C SER A 213 -0.18 24.25 10.11
N ASN A 214 -0.14 23.17 10.91
CA ASN A 214 -1.29 22.31 11.24
C ASN A 214 -1.95 21.72 9.98
N PRO A 215 -1.21 20.92 9.19
CA PRO A 215 -1.62 20.51 7.85
C PRO A 215 -2.92 19.69 7.84
N SER A 216 -3.26 19.06 8.95
CA SER A 216 -4.48 18.26 9.12
C SER A 216 -5.74 19.07 9.41
N GLN A 217 -5.60 20.29 9.93
CA GLN A 217 -6.74 21.09 10.38
C GLN A 217 -7.72 21.41 9.23
N PRO A 218 -7.28 21.82 8.03
CA PRO A 218 -8.20 22.10 6.91
C PRO A 218 -9.00 20.88 6.44
N TYR A 219 -8.49 19.68 6.72
CA TYR A 219 -9.11 18.40 6.36
C TYR A 219 -10.07 17.87 7.42
N MET A 220 -10.04 18.41 8.64
CA MET A 220 -11.05 18.12 9.66
C MET A 220 -12.32 18.92 9.37
N ARG A 221 -13.01 18.54 8.31
CA ARG A 221 -14.24 19.16 7.77
C ARG A 221 -15.21 18.09 7.31
N GLU A 222 -16.44 18.47 6.97
CA GLU A 222 -17.42 17.53 6.43
C GLU A 222 -16.85 16.75 5.23
N TRP A 223 -17.08 15.44 5.24
CA TRP A 223 -16.92 14.60 4.06
C TRP A 223 -18.30 14.33 3.47
N ASN A 224 -18.56 15.00 2.35
CA ASN A 224 -19.68 14.72 1.46
C ASN A 224 -19.16 14.20 0.12
N THR A 225 -20.02 13.52 -0.64
CA THR A 225 -19.70 13.03 -1.98
C THR A 225 -19.27 14.17 -2.91
N LEU A 226 -18.25 13.91 -3.75
CA LEU A 226 -17.71 14.83 -4.74
C LEU A 226 -18.75 15.22 -5.80
N TYR A 227 -19.63 14.28 -6.15
CA TYR A 227 -20.72 14.45 -7.09
C TYR A 227 -22.07 14.20 -6.40
N PRO A 228 -23.22 14.51 -7.02
CA PRO A 228 -24.51 14.18 -6.42
C PRO A 228 -24.62 12.68 -6.14
N LEU A 229 -24.99 12.32 -4.90
CA LEU A 229 -25.04 10.93 -4.41
C LEU A 229 -25.80 9.97 -5.34
N SER A 230 -26.90 10.43 -5.94
CA SER A 230 -27.70 9.63 -6.89
C SER A 230 -26.97 9.19 -8.16
N THR A 231 -25.79 9.75 -8.43
CA THR A 231 -24.97 9.41 -9.59
C THR A 231 -23.97 8.30 -9.33
N TYR A 232 -23.76 7.86 -8.08
CA TYR A 232 -22.80 6.80 -7.69
C TYR A 232 -23.35 5.41 -8.05
N THR A 233 -23.59 5.18 -9.34
CA THR A 233 -24.23 3.96 -9.87
C THR A 233 -23.27 2.77 -9.98
N ALA A 234 -21.97 2.99 -9.75
CA ALA A 234 -20.96 1.93 -9.68
C ALA A 234 -20.81 1.35 -8.26
N SER A 235 -21.57 1.88 -7.30
CA SER A 235 -21.62 1.47 -5.90
C SER A 235 -22.97 0.83 -5.53
N GLY A 236 -23.03 0.23 -4.35
CA GLY A 236 -24.27 -0.16 -3.68
C GLY A 236 -25.07 1.06 -3.19
N THR A 237 -26.19 0.81 -2.53
CA THR A 237 -26.96 1.88 -1.89
C THR A 237 -26.22 2.41 -0.67
N ASP A 238 -26.20 3.73 -0.50
CA ASP A 238 -25.57 4.42 0.65
C ASP A 238 -26.00 3.80 1.98
N LEU A 239 -27.31 3.64 2.21
CA LEU A 239 -27.80 2.88 3.36
C LEU A 239 -27.91 1.39 3.03
N ASN A 240 -27.17 0.55 3.74
CA ASN A 240 -27.28 -0.91 3.69
C ASN A 240 -26.72 -1.59 4.97
N ASP A 241 -26.85 -2.92 5.07
CA ASP A 241 -26.51 -3.70 6.28
C ASP A 241 -25.08 -4.29 6.26
N PHE A 242 -24.26 -3.93 5.27
CA PHE A 242 -22.94 -4.55 5.03
C PHE A 242 -21.78 -3.62 5.38
N GLU A 243 -22.05 -2.42 5.87
CA GLU A 243 -21.07 -1.37 6.13
C GLU A 243 -21.05 -0.96 7.60
N LYS A 244 -19.90 -0.51 8.09
CA LYS A 244 -19.73 -0.11 9.47
C LYS A 244 -19.68 1.41 9.60
N ALA A 245 -20.57 1.98 10.40
CA ALA A 245 -20.52 3.40 10.73
C ALA A 245 -19.27 3.75 11.56
N PRO A 246 -18.68 4.95 11.38
CA PRO A 246 -17.68 5.47 12.32
C PRO A 246 -18.29 5.64 13.71
N ARG A 247 -17.46 5.59 14.77
CA ARG A 247 -17.98 5.74 16.14
C ARG A 247 -18.62 7.12 16.30
N GLY A 248 -19.80 7.18 16.92
CA GLY A 248 -20.56 8.42 17.08
C GLY A 248 -21.55 8.72 15.95
N LYS A 249 -21.67 7.85 14.93
CA LYS A 249 -22.72 7.90 13.91
C LYS A 249 -23.49 6.57 13.90
N GLU A 250 -24.80 6.66 13.65
CA GLU A 250 -25.69 5.49 13.67
C GLU A 250 -25.51 4.60 12.43
N THR A 251 -25.39 5.21 11.25
CA THR A 251 -25.29 4.54 9.96
C THR A 251 -24.03 4.96 9.20
N ALA A 252 -23.54 4.09 8.31
CA ALA A 252 -22.55 4.45 7.31
C ALA A 252 -23.27 5.09 6.12
N THR A 253 -23.61 6.37 6.23
CA THR A 253 -24.30 7.11 5.16
C THR A 253 -23.80 8.54 5.09
N PHE A 254 -23.74 9.10 3.88
CA PHE A 254 -23.37 10.50 3.70
C PHE A 254 -24.44 11.48 4.26
N PRO A 255 -24.03 12.69 4.71
CA PRO A 255 -22.65 13.16 4.90
C PRO A 255 -22.03 12.78 6.26
N TYR A 256 -20.71 12.95 6.36
CA TYR A 256 -19.91 12.72 7.58
C TYR A 256 -19.36 14.03 8.14
N ASP A 257 -19.90 14.51 9.26
CA ASP A 257 -19.35 15.65 10.02
C ASP A 257 -18.11 15.19 10.82
N LEU A 258 -16.93 15.29 10.20
CA LEU A 258 -15.68 14.82 10.81
C LEU A 258 -15.33 15.54 12.12
N PRO A 259 -15.50 16.88 12.25
CA PRO A 259 -15.38 17.56 13.54
C PRO A 259 -16.21 16.94 14.66
N ALA A 260 -17.48 16.61 14.40
CA ALA A 260 -18.36 15.99 15.40
C ALA A 260 -17.96 14.55 15.76
N LEU A 261 -17.25 13.86 14.87
CA LEU A 261 -16.81 12.47 15.05
C LEU A 261 -15.38 12.35 15.61
N GLN A 262 -14.61 13.44 15.61
CA GLN A 262 -13.18 13.46 15.88
C GLN A 262 -12.80 12.78 17.21
N ASP A 263 -13.42 13.18 18.32
CA ASP A 263 -13.06 12.71 19.66
C ASP A 263 -13.27 11.20 19.84
N GLN A 264 -14.36 10.66 19.26
CA GLN A 264 -14.68 9.24 19.35
C GLN A 264 -13.81 8.39 18.43
N ASN A 265 -13.16 8.99 17.43
CA ASN A 265 -12.39 8.29 16.41
C ASN A 265 -10.88 8.56 16.49
N GLY A 266 -10.40 9.02 17.65
CA GLY A 266 -8.98 9.15 17.93
C GLY A 266 -8.36 10.40 17.33
N GLY A 267 -9.09 11.52 17.31
CA GLY A 267 -8.57 12.80 16.85
C GLY A 267 -8.33 12.80 15.34
N TYR A 268 -7.18 13.32 14.94
CA TYR A 268 -6.74 13.32 13.54
C TYR A 268 -6.53 11.92 12.95
N SER A 269 -6.49 10.86 13.77
CA SER A 269 -6.49 9.48 13.25
C SER A 269 -7.73 9.18 12.41
N LEU A 270 -8.86 9.87 12.62
CA LEU A 270 -10.07 9.76 11.81
C LEU A 270 -9.79 10.02 10.32
N LEU A 271 -8.89 10.94 9.98
CA LEU A 271 -8.56 11.29 8.60
C LEU A 271 -7.94 10.12 7.80
N LYS A 272 -7.37 9.12 8.49
CA LYS A 272 -6.86 7.90 7.83
C LYS A 272 -7.99 7.13 7.13
N ALA A 273 -9.21 7.16 7.67
CA ALA A 273 -10.38 6.48 7.13
C ALA A 273 -11.28 7.40 6.27
N THR A 274 -10.73 8.46 5.69
CA THR A 274 -11.41 9.34 4.74
C THR A 274 -10.50 9.63 3.54
N PRO A 275 -11.03 10.16 2.42
CA PRO A 275 -10.21 10.53 1.27
C PRO A 275 -9.13 11.56 1.60
N TYR A 276 -9.34 12.35 2.65
CA TYR A 276 -8.43 13.42 3.04
C TYR A 276 -7.08 12.92 3.57
N GLY A 277 -6.97 11.68 4.03
CA GLY A 277 -5.67 11.07 4.34
C GLY A 277 -4.79 10.92 3.10
N ASN A 278 -5.38 10.65 1.92
CA ASN A 278 -4.66 10.66 0.65
C ASN A 278 -4.30 12.09 0.22
N SER A 279 -5.18 13.07 0.43
CA SER A 279 -4.85 14.49 0.17
C SER A 279 -3.66 14.97 1.02
N LEU A 280 -3.59 14.56 2.30
CA LEU A 280 -2.44 14.82 3.17
C LEU A 280 -1.13 14.24 2.62
N VAL A 281 -1.17 13.00 2.11
CA VAL A 281 0.00 12.36 1.49
C VAL A 281 0.40 13.07 0.20
N ALA A 282 -0.55 13.46 -0.65
CA ALA A 282 -0.27 14.20 -1.88
C ALA A 282 0.37 15.56 -1.59
N ASP A 283 -0.18 16.32 -0.64
CA ASP A 283 0.36 17.62 -0.23
C ASP A 283 1.78 17.48 0.31
N PHE A 284 2.03 16.49 1.17
CA PHE A 284 3.35 16.26 1.75
C PHE A 284 4.36 15.77 0.69
N ALA A 285 3.95 14.91 -0.24
CA ALA A 285 4.81 14.45 -1.35
C ALA A 285 5.19 15.59 -2.30
N ILE A 286 4.25 16.47 -2.64
CA ILE A 286 4.53 17.67 -3.45
C ILE A 286 5.46 18.63 -2.68
N ALA A 287 5.28 18.77 -1.37
CA ALA A 287 6.17 19.56 -0.53
C ALA A 287 7.59 18.96 -0.47
N ALA A 288 7.72 17.65 -0.35
CA ALA A 288 9.00 16.94 -0.37
C ALA A 288 9.70 17.11 -1.71
N LEU A 289 8.99 16.85 -2.83
CA LEU A 289 9.49 17.05 -4.19
C LEU A 289 10.14 18.43 -4.33
N LYS A 290 9.43 19.48 -3.92
CA LYS A 290 9.91 20.87 -4.01
C LYS A 290 11.08 21.18 -3.08
N ASN A 291 10.97 20.85 -1.79
CA ASN A 291 11.94 21.31 -0.79
C ASN A 291 13.24 20.49 -0.81
N GLU A 292 13.17 19.24 -1.22
CA GLU A 292 14.33 18.34 -1.36
C GLU A 292 14.94 18.41 -2.78
N GLN A 293 14.38 19.27 -3.64
CA GLN A 293 14.86 19.50 -5.01
C GLN A 293 14.98 18.20 -5.83
N MET A 294 14.08 17.24 -5.60
CA MET A 294 14.18 15.93 -6.23
C MET A 294 13.97 16.05 -7.75
N GLY A 295 14.79 15.35 -8.52
CA GLY A 295 14.77 15.35 -9.99
C GLY A 295 15.34 16.61 -10.64
N MET A 296 16.02 17.48 -9.88
CA MET A 296 16.52 18.76 -10.40
C MET A 296 17.92 18.68 -11.01
N ASP A 297 18.70 17.63 -10.73
CA ASP A 297 20.04 17.44 -11.28
C ASP A 297 20.15 16.21 -12.21
N ALA A 298 21.35 15.64 -12.39
CA ALA A 298 21.59 14.51 -13.28
C ALA A 298 21.66 13.15 -12.54
N ILE A 299 21.61 13.16 -11.22
CA ILE A 299 21.59 11.98 -10.36
C ILE A 299 20.12 11.57 -10.22
N PRO A 300 19.74 10.33 -10.58
CA PRO A 300 18.38 9.87 -10.39
C PRO A 300 18.02 9.81 -8.91
N ASP A 301 16.87 10.37 -8.57
CA ASP A 301 16.25 10.31 -7.25
C ASP A 301 15.08 9.30 -7.23
N PHE A 302 14.59 8.96 -6.04
CA PHE A 302 13.43 8.07 -5.88
C PHE A 302 12.45 8.57 -4.81
N LEU A 303 11.19 8.79 -5.21
CA LEU A 303 10.09 9.15 -4.32
C LEU A 303 9.07 7.99 -4.25
N ALA A 304 9.00 7.32 -3.10
CA ALA A 304 8.04 6.25 -2.84
C ALA A 304 6.83 6.81 -2.05
N ILE A 305 5.63 6.64 -2.59
CA ILE A 305 4.38 7.20 -2.06
C ILE A 305 3.37 6.07 -1.89
N SER A 306 2.80 5.93 -0.69
CA SER A 306 1.71 5.00 -0.42
C SER A 306 0.45 5.74 0.00
N PHE A 307 -0.57 5.69 -0.86
CA PHE A 307 -1.91 6.20 -0.61
C PHE A 307 -2.72 5.12 0.11
N SER A 308 -2.82 5.22 1.43
CA SER A 308 -3.39 4.14 2.24
C SER A 308 -4.80 4.37 2.77
N SER A 309 -5.43 5.52 2.49
CA SER A 309 -6.81 5.76 2.93
C SER A 309 -7.82 4.84 2.25
N THR A 310 -7.52 4.37 1.03
CA THR A 310 -8.35 3.39 0.30
C THR A 310 -8.52 2.09 1.07
N ASP A 311 -7.48 1.63 1.77
CA ASP A 311 -7.54 0.43 2.60
C ASP A 311 -8.35 0.64 3.88
N TYR A 312 -8.16 1.77 4.57
CA TYR A 312 -8.97 2.10 5.75
C TYR A 312 -10.45 2.26 5.40
N VAL A 313 -10.76 2.94 4.30
CA VAL A 313 -12.13 3.10 3.78
C VAL A 313 -12.68 1.73 3.35
N GLY A 314 -11.92 0.93 2.60
CA GLY A 314 -12.33 -0.39 2.18
C GLY A 314 -12.58 -1.37 3.35
N HIS A 315 -11.80 -1.28 4.43
CA HIS A 315 -12.03 -2.07 5.64
C HIS A 315 -13.27 -1.64 6.43
N GLN A 316 -13.56 -0.34 6.46
CA GLN A 316 -14.68 0.21 7.22
C GLN A 316 -16.02 0.04 6.48
N TYR A 317 -16.05 0.33 5.18
CA TYR A 317 -17.26 0.42 4.38
C TYR A 317 -17.39 -0.72 3.36
N GLY A 318 -16.28 -1.28 2.90
CA GLY A 318 -16.30 -2.39 1.94
C GLY A 318 -16.10 -1.95 0.48
N VAL A 319 -15.85 -2.94 -0.36
CA VAL A 319 -15.41 -2.75 -1.76
C VAL A 319 -16.48 -2.22 -2.72
N ASN A 320 -17.74 -2.14 -2.29
CA ASN A 320 -18.88 -1.69 -3.09
C ASN A 320 -19.53 -0.41 -2.53
N ALA A 321 -18.95 0.19 -1.49
CA ALA A 321 -19.50 1.35 -0.82
C ALA A 321 -19.36 2.63 -1.65
N VAL A 322 -20.30 3.57 -1.46
CA VAL A 322 -20.25 4.91 -2.06
C VAL A 322 -18.98 5.64 -1.59
N GLU A 323 -18.61 5.45 -0.33
CA GLU A 323 -17.42 5.97 0.33
C GLU A 323 -16.16 5.58 -0.41
N LEU A 324 -16.10 4.34 -0.88
CA LEU A 324 -14.97 3.83 -1.63
C LEU A 324 -14.91 4.46 -3.02
N GLU A 325 -16.03 4.47 -3.76
CA GLU A 325 -16.09 5.16 -5.06
C GLU A 325 -15.65 6.62 -4.91
N ASP A 326 -16.21 7.37 -3.94
CA ASP A 326 -15.82 8.76 -3.68
C ASP A 326 -14.33 8.92 -3.37
N THR A 327 -13.77 7.98 -2.60
CA THR A 327 -12.33 7.96 -2.29
C THR A 327 -11.48 7.80 -3.54
N TYR A 328 -11.86 6.92 -4.47
CA TYR A 328 -11.13 6.74 -5.73
C TYR A 328 -11.30 7.93 -6.67
N LEU A 329 -12.49 8.55 -6.74
CA LEU A 329 -12.71 9.75 -7.54
C LEU A 329 -11.88 10.93 -7.03
N ARG A 330 -11.71 11.06 -5.72
CA ARG A 330 -10.83 12.08 -5.14
C ARG A 330 -9.36 11.74 -5.29
N LEU A 331 -8.98 10.47 -5.14
CA LEU A 331 -7.61 10.01 -5.38
C LEU A 331 -7.18 10.27 -6.83
N ASP A 332 -8.07 10.10 -7.81
CA ASP A 332 -7.82 10.47 -9.21
C ASP A 332 -7.38 11.94 -9.35
N LEU A 333 -8.06 12.85 -8.66
CA LEU A 333 -7.69 14.27 -8.61
C LEU A 333 -6.35 14.50 -7.89
N GLU A 334 -6.06 13.76 -6.81
CA GLU A 334 -4.77 13.85 -6.12
C GLU A 334 -3.61 13.33 -6.99
N LEU A 335 -3.84 12.27 -7.77
CA LEU A 335 -2.89 11.77 -8.75
C LEU A 335 -2.64 12.80 -9.84
N GLU A 336 -3.69 13.44 -10.37
CA GLU A 336 -3.54 14.54 -11.32
C GLU A 336 -2.70 15.69 -10.75
N ARG A 337 -2.97 16.11 -9.50
CA ARG A 337 -2.18 17.14 -8.81
C ARG A 337 -0.70 16.76 -8.70
N LEU A 338 -0.41 15.52 -8.32
CA LEU A 338 0.96 15.01 -8.19
C LEU A 338 1.67 14.95 -9.55
N LEU A 339 1.02 14.40 -10.59
CA LEU A 339 1.59 14.30 -11.93
C LEU A 339 1.84 15.69 -12.54
N ASN A 340 0.93 16.65 -12.34
CA ASN A 340 1.14 18.03 -12.76
C ASN A 340 2.30 18.71 -12.02
N ALA A 341 2.52 18.39 -10.75
CA ALA A 341 3.69 18.89 -10.01
C ALA A 341 5.01 18.31 -10.56
N LEU A 342 5.02 17.02 -10.94
CA LEU A 342 6.16 16.37 -11.58
C LEU A 342 6.46 16.99 -12.96
N ASP A 343 5.44 17.22 -13.78
CA ASP A 343 5.56 17.88 -15.08
C ASP A 343 6.18 19.26 -14.94
N HIS A 344 5.70 20.04 -13.99
CA HIS A 344 6.18 21.41 -13.77
C HIS A 344 7.60 21.45 -13.23
N GLN A 345 7.95 20.56 -12.28
CA GLN A 345 9.24 20.62 -11.59
C GLN A 345 10.34 19.85 -12.33
N VAL A 346 10.06 18.62 -12.75
CA VAL A 346 11.06 17.68 -13.31
C VAL A 346 11.01 17.69 -14.85
N GLY A 347 9.81 17.82 -15.42
CA GLY A 347 9.55 17.75 -16.85
C GLY A 347 9.20 16.35 -17.32
N ASN A 348 8.21 16.23 -18.22
CA ASN A 348 7.56 14.97 -18.59
C ASN A 348 8.52 13.86 -19.06
N ASP A 349 9.61 14.23 -19.74
CA ASP A 349 10.59 13.27 -20.29
C ASP A 349 11.71 12.90 -19.30
N ASN A 350 11.68 13.46 -18.08
CA ASN A 350 12.74 13.33 -17.08
C ASN A 350 12.33 12.50 -15.86
N TYR A 351 11.11 12.01 -15.76
CA TYR A 351 10.69 11.15 -14.67
C TYR A 351 10.00 9.88 -15.15
N THR A 352 9.94 8.86 -14.29
CA THR A 352 9.16 7.65 -14.53
C THR A 352 8.27 7.38 -13.33
N VAL A 353 6.98 7.14 -13.57
CA VAL A 353 6.01 6.75 -12.53
C VAL A 353 5.64 5.28 -12.73
N PHE A 354 5.59 4.51 -11.64
CA PHE A 354 4.81 3.28 -11.60
C PHE A 354 3.73 3.39 -10.54
N LEU A 355 2.55 2.85 -10.83
CA LEU A 355 1.44 2.74 -9.89
C LEU A 355 1.02 1.27 -9.76
N THR A 356 0.90 0.79 -8.53
CA THR A 356 0.44 -0.58 -8.24
C THR A 356 -0.31 -0.65 -6.91
N ALA A 357 -0.65 -1.85 -6.45
CA ALA A 357 -1.33 -2.13 -5.20
C ALA A 357 -0.59 -3.19 -4.41
N ASP A 358 -0.54 -3.07 -3.08
CA ASP A 358 0.05 -4.05 -2.17
C ASP A 358 -0.80 -5.32 -2.00
N HIS A 359 -2.11 -5.21 -2.21
CA HIS A 359 -3.07 -6.31 -2.32
C HIS A 359 -4.41 -5.81 -2.89
N GLY A 360 -5.30 -6.77 -3.21
CA GLY A 360 -6.71 -6.47 -3.48
C GLY A 360 -7.57 -6.58 -2.23
N ALA A 361 -8.88 -6.76 -2.44
CA ALA A 361 -9.84 -7.05 -1.37
C ALA A 361 -10.97 -7.94 -1.88
N VAL A 362 -11.65 -8.61 -0.94
CA VAL A 362 -12.83 -9.41 -1.22
C VAL A 362 -14.11 -8.61 -0.96
N ASN A 363 -15.22 -9.03 -1.57
CA ASN A 363 -16.53 -8.50 -1.21
C ASN A 363 -16.91 -8.91 0.21
N ASN A 364 -17.75 -8.09 0.87
CA ASN A 364 -18.32 -8.43 2.16
C ASN A 364 -19.05 -9.80 2.07
N PRO A 365 -18.73 -10.78 2.93
CA PRO A 365 -19.38 -12.08 2.88
C PRO A 365 -20.91 -12.05 3.03
N ALA A 366 -21.45 -11.17 3.88
CA ALA A 366 -22.90 -11.03 4.05
C ALA A 366 -23.57 -10.45 2.79
N TYR A 367 -22.90 -9.51 2.10
CA TYR A 367 -23.35 -9.04 0.80
C TYR A 367 -23.39 -10.18 -0.22
N LEU A 368 -22.32 -10.98 -0.33
CA LEU A 368 -22.28 -12.13 -1.24
C LEU A 368 -23.38 -13.15 -0.94
N GLN A 369 -23.62 -13.46 0.34
CA GLN A 369 -24.71 -14.34 0.77
C GLN A 369 -26.09 -13.80 0.38
N SER A 370 -26.32 -12.48 0.50
CA SER A 370 -27.57 -11.85 0.04
C SER A 370 -27.82 -12.02 -1.45
N GLN A 371 -26.76 -12.18 -2.24
CA GLN A 371 -26.80 -12.43 -3.69
C GLN A 371 -26.81 -13.93 -4.04
N GLY A 372 -26.91 -14.83 -3.04
CA GLY A 372 -26.88 -16.27 -3.24
C GLY A 372 -25.49 -16.84 -3.59
N ILE A 373 -24.42 -16.08 -3.33
CA ILE A 373 -23.04 -16.50 -3.58
C ILE A 373 -22.46 -17.14 -2.32
N ALA A 374 -21.76 -18.28 -2.49
CA ALA A 374 -21.11 -18.96 -1.38
C ALA A 374 -19.98 -18.10 -0.78
N ALA A 375 -20.18 -17.67 0.47
CA ALA A 375 -19.21 -16.90 1.24
C ALA A 375 -19.42 -17.13 2.74
N GLY A 376 -18.43 -16.80 3.56
CA GLY A 376 -18.51 -16.91 5.01
C GLY A 376 -17.35 -16.23 5.73
N TYR A 377 -17.48 -16.11 7.04
CA TYR A 377 -16.45 -15.57 7.92
C TYR A 377 -15.60 -16.68 8.50
N PHE A 378 -14.32 -16.40 8.72
CA PHE A 378 -13.43 -17.31 9.43
C PHE A 378 -13.48 -17.02 10.94
N GLU A 379 -14.10 -17.93 11.69
CA GLU A 379 -14.33 -17.79 13.13
C GLU A 379 -13.08 -18.17 13.95
N ASN A 380 -12.15 -17.21 14.08
CA ASN A 380 -10.89 -17.37 14.81
C ASN A 380 -11.08 -17.87 16.24
N ASP A 381 -12.05 -17.31 16.98
CA ASP A 381 -12.31 -17.70 18.37
C ASP A 381 -12.87 -19.13 18.46
N ALA A 382 -13.70 -19.54 17.50
CA ALA A 382 -14.22 -20.91 17.44
C ALA A 382 -13.12 -21.91 17.12
N LEU A 383 -12.18 -21.56 16.21
CA LEU A 383 -11.00 -22.37 15.95
C LEU A 383 -10.12 -22.50 17.19
N GLU A 384 -9.87 -21.40 17.92
CA GLU A 384 -9.07 -21.42 19.15
C GLU A 384 -9.70 -22.34 20.20
N GLN A 385 -11.01 -22.23 20.42
CA GLN A 385 -11.76 -23.08 21.34
C GLN A 385 -11.68 -24.56 20.92
N PHE A 386 -11.90 -24.83 19.63
CA PHE A 386 -11.82 -26.18 19.08
C PHE A 386 -10.43 -26.79 19.29
N LEU A 387 -9.36 -26.08 18.91
CA LEU A 387 -7.99 -26.56 19.05
C LEU A 387 -7.63 -26.78 20.52
N THR A 388 -7.99 -25.86 21.40
CA THR A 388 -7.76 -25.99 22.85
C THR A 388 -8.40 -27.25 23.41
N ALA A 389 -9.65 -27.53 23.03
CA ALA A 389 -10.36 -28.75 23.43
C ALA A 389 -9.67 -30.02 22.91
N GLN A 390 -9.26 -30.04 21.63
CA GLN A 390 -8.57 -31.20 21.04
C GLN A 390 -7.21 -31.47 21.68
N LEU A 391 -6.45 -30.42 22.01
CA LEU A 391 -5.15 -30.54 22.67
C LEU A 391 -5.28 -31.09 24.10
N LYS A 392 -6.33 -30.66 24.83
CA LYS A 392 -6.65 -31.23 26.15
C LYS A 392 -6.98 -32.71 26.08
N ILE A 393 -7.75 -33.14 25.07
CA ILE A 393 -8.10 -34.55 24.88
C ILE A 393 -6.85 -35.38 24.53
N LYS A 394 -6.04 -34.91 23.57
CA LYS A 394 -4.93 -35.68 23.02
C LYS A 394 -3.67 -35.68 23.88
N TYR A 395 -3.38 -34.55 24.54
CA TYR A 395 -2.11 -34.34 25.25
C TYR A 395 -2.29 -34.02 26.74
N SER A 396 -3.53 -33.99 27.25
CA SER A 396 -3.84 -33.58 28.63
C SER A 396 -3.30 -32.19 28.99
N ASN A 397 -3.10 -31.33 27.98
CA ASN A 397 -2.53 -29.99 28.13
C ASN A 397 -3.18 -29.02 27.15
N GLU A 398 -3.78 -27.97 27.68
CA GLU A 398 -4.48 -26.91 26.94
C GLU A 398 -3.59 -25.70 26.62
N LYS A 399 -2.38 -25.61 27.18
CA LYS A 399 -1.43 -24.48 27.03
C LYS A 399 -0.36 -24.70 25.96
N ILE A 400 -0.61 -25.60 25.01
CA ILE A 400 0.34 -25.90 23.92
C ILE A 400 0.32 -24.78 22.87
N ILE A 401 -0.84 -24.16 22.62
CA ILE A 401 -0.96 -23.02 21.70
C ILE A 401 -0.67 -21.73 22.46
N LYS A 402 0.35 -21.00 22.02
CA LYS A 402 0.52 -19.60 22.41
C LYS A 402 -0.42 -18.76 21.55
N LYS A 403 -1.25 -17.95 22.21
CA LYS A 403 -2.40 -17.18 21.69
C LYS A 403 -2.14 -16.31 20.43
N SER A 404 -0.88 -16.11 20.08
CA SER A 404 -0.38 -15.25 19.01
C SER A 404 -0.33 -15.89 17.62
N LEU A 405 -0.55 -17.21 17.49
CA LEU A 405 -0.58 -17.87 16.19
C LEU A 405 -1.83 -17.50 15.35
N ILE A 406 -2.84 -16.91 15.97
CA ILE A 406 -4.02 -16.37 15.30
C ILE A 406 -3.84 -14.86 15.23
N VAL A 407 -3.10 -14.41 14.21
CA VAL A 407 -2.94 -12.98 13.92
C VAL A 407 -4.32 -12.45 13.54
N LYS A 408 -4.96 -11.68 14.42
CA LYS A 408 -6.15 -10.90 14.07
C LYS A 408 -5.72 -9.94 12.96
N SER A 409 -6.32 -10.06 11.78
CA SER A 409 -6.24 -9.03 10.75
C SER A 409 -6.94 -7.78 11.31
N SER A 410 -6.16 -6.84 11.79
CA SER A 410 -6.63 -5.49 12.13
C SER A 410 -6.69 -4.64 10.87
#